data_AF-A0A067M0A3-F1
#
_entry.id   AF-A0A067M0A3-F1
#
_cell.length_a   1.000
_cell.length_b   1.000
_cell.length_c   1.000
_cell.angle_alpha   90.00
_cell.angle_beta   90.00
_cell.angle_gamma   90.00
#
_symmetry.space_group_name_H-M   'P 1'
#
loop_
_entity.id
_entity.type
_entity.pdbx_description
1 polymer ?
#
loop_
_entity_poly.entity_id
_entity_poly.type
_entity_poly.pdbx_seq_one_letter_code
_entity_poly.pdbx_strand_id
1 'polypeptide(L)'
;MAQPTRNEKNTSWHDLDPERKRQLEMGGGLAAGAALLGGGYMAFRHHQKSEEDKKAEAWALSNWHEDAQQRTQQFYSQGAQASYTWVLAEGKNIPNEALEAGRDGDGSALYAARAYCEGGLHIGKAGRHLGKGASIAYAGKEVEVEKYEILLADPSKVRWVDGSEFQSTEPVEGGKEADGTPLYVAQAFYHEGTHPGKWNQRLGGAHIAWGGEEVQCDRYRVLVLN
;
A
#
# COMPACT_ATOMS: atom_id res chain seq x y z
N MET A 1 -23.09 7.23 17.92
CA MET A 1 -21.65 7.08 18.20
C MET A 1 -20.92 8.22 17.49
N ALA A 2 -19.87 8.77 18.08
CA ALA A 2 -19.08 9.83 17.45
C ALA A 2 -18.29 9.24 16.27
N GLN A 3 -18.64 9.63 15.05
CA GLN A 3 -17.88 9.28 13.85
C GLN A 3 -16.92 10.43 13.48
N PRO A 4 -15.77 10.10 12.90
CA PRO A 4 -14.83 11.10 12.41
C PRO A 4 -15.37 11.78 11.16
N THR A 5 -15.21 13.10 11.09
CA THR A 5 -15.49 13.89 9.90
C THR A 5 -14.43 13.64 8.82
N ARG A 6 -14.72 14.01 7.57
CA ARG A 6 -13.77 13.88 6.45
C ARG A 6 -12.45 14.63 6.70
N ASN A 7 -12.49 15.78 7.35
CA ASN A 7 -11.29 16.55 7.65
C ASN A 7 -10.45 15.85 8.73
N GLU A 8 -11.09 15.36 9.78
CA GLU A 8 -10.40 14.64 10.87
C GLU A 8 -9.71 13.37 10.39
N LYS A 9 -10.30 12.66 9.41
CA LYS A 9 -9.67 11.47 8.82
C LYS A 9 -8.31 11.74 8.17
N ASN A 10 -8.09 12.97 7.72
CA ASN A 10 -6.81 13.42 7.16
C ASN A 10 -5.88 14.03 8.22
N THR A 11 -6.31 14.11 9.48
CA THR A 11 -5.53 14.65 10.59
C THR A 11 -4.85 13.51 11.35
N SER A 12 -3.59 13.74 11.75
CA SER A 12 -2.88 12.82 12.63
C SER A 12 -3.61 12.72 13.96
N TRP A 13 -3.64 11.52 14.54
CA TRP A 13 -4.20 11.32 15.88
C TRP A 13 -3.56 12.25 16.90
N HIS A 14 -2.24 12.47 16.82
CA HIS A 14 -1.52 13.33 17.77
C HIS A 14 -1.99 14.78 17.76
N ASP A 15 -2.52 15.26 16.63
CA ASP A 15 -2.96 16.64 16.44
C ASP A 15 -4.44 16.86 16.82
N LEU A 16 -5.17 15.79 17.16
CA LEU A 16 -6.56 15.90 17.61
C LEU A 16 -6.65 16.46 19.04
N ASP A 17 -7.69 17.28 19.26
CA ASP A 17 -8.02 17.78 20.59
C ASP A 17 -8.27 16.61 21.59
N PRO A 18 -7.77 16.69 22.84
CA PRO A 18 -7.92 15.62 23.83
C PRO A 18 -9.36 15.17 24.10
N GLU A 19 -10.32 16.09 24.10
CA GLU A 19 -11.73 15.75 24.29
C GLU A 19 -12.28 15.02 23.05
N ARG A 20 -11.84 15.44 21.87
CA ARG A 20 -12.21 14.76 20.63
C ARG A 20 -11.65 13.34 20.55
N LYS A 21 -10.41 13.11 21.00
CA LYS A 21 -9.82 11.76 21.12
C LYS A 21 -10.68 10.83 21.96
N ARG A 22 -11.12 11.28 23.14
CA ARG A 22 -12.00 10.48 24.03
C ARG A 22 -13.33 10.10 23.38
N GLN A 23 -13.94 11.03 22.64
CA GLN A 23 -15.19 10.75 21.92
C GLN A 23 -15.00 9.66 20.86
N LEU A 24 -13.88 9.69 20.13
CA LEU A 24 -13.56 8.73 19.08
C LEU A 24 -13.17 7.36 19.66
N GLU A 25 -12.49 7.34 20.81
CA GLU A 25 -12.22 6.13 21.59
C GLU A 25 -13.52 5.42 21.99
N MET A 26 -14.47 6.15 22.56
CA MET A 26 -15.80 5.63 22.90
C MET A 26 -16.63 5.28 21.65
N GLY A 27 -16.34 5.90 20.51
CA GLY A 27 -17.01 5.70 19.23
C GLY A 27 -16.62 4.41 18.50
N GLY A 28 -15.61 3.67 18.98
CA GLY A 28 -15.20 2.37 18.44
C GLY A 28 -14.25 2.42 17.24
N GLY A 29 -13.92 3.61 16.71
CA GLY A 29 -13.06 3.75 15.52
C GLY A 29 -11.65 3.19 15.71
N LEU A 30 -11.05 3.38 16.90
CA LEU A 30 -9.73 2.83 17.20
C LEU A 30 -9.73 1.30 17.32
N ALA A 31 -10.82 0.71 17.83
CA ALA A 31 -10.92 -0.74 17.99
C ALA A 31 -10.97 -1.46 16.63
N ALA A 32 -11.64 -0.87 15.65
CA ALA A 32 -11.67 -1.38 14.28
C ALA A 32 -10.27 -1.36 13.65
N GLY A 33 -9.53 -0.26 13.80
CA GLY A 33 -8.14 -0.15 13.36
C GLY A 33 -7.21 -1.17 14.01
N ALA A 34 -7.32 -1.35 15.33
CA ALA A 34 -6.50 -2.32 16.06
C ALA A 34 -6.73 -3.78 15.57
N ALA A 35 -7.96 -4.13 15.20
CA ALA A 35 -8.28 -5.44 14.64
C ALA A 35 -7.65 -5.70 13.25
N LEU A 36 -7.29 -4.64 12.52
CA LEU A 36 -6.64 -4.73 11.21
C LEU A 36 -5.12 -4.94 11.31
N LEU A 37 -4.52 -4.78 12.50
CA LEU A 37 -3.10 -5.04 12.73
C LEU A 37 -2.81 -6.54 12.79
N GLY A 38 -2.98 -7.21 11.65
CA GLY A 38 -2.86 -8.66 11.49
C GLY A 38 -1.54 -9.06 10.80
N GLY A 39 -0.55 -9.47 11.59
CA GLY A 39 0.64 -10.15 11.05
C GLY A 39 1.93 -9.94 11.83
N GLY A 40 2.77 -10.97 11.90
CA GLY A 40 3.93 -11.06 12.80
C GLY A 40 4.83 -9.81 12.86
N TYR A 41 5.21 -9.24 11.71
CA TYR A 41 6.09 -8.06 11.68
C TYR A 41 5.42 -6.80 12.25
N MET A 42 4.21 -6.48 11.79
CA MET A 42 3.46 -5.32 12.28
C MET A 42 3.14 -5.49 13.78
N ALA A 43 2.73 -6.68 14.21
CA ALA A 43 2.48 -6.98 15.61
C ALA A 43 3.75 -6.84 16.48
N PHE A 44 4.91 -7.30 16.01
CA PHE A 44 6.18 -7.19 16.74
C PHE A 44 6.59 -5.74 16.99
N ARG A 45 6.58 -4.89 15.96
CA ARG A 45 6.86 -3.44 16.09
C ARG A 45 5.84 -2.76 17.00
N HIS A 46 4.57 -3.12 16.87
CA HIS A 46 3.49 -2.55 17.66
C HIS A 46 3.67 -2.78 19.17
N HIS A 47 4.24 -3.92 19.60
CA HIS A 47 4.54 -4.16 21.02
C HIS A 47 5.58 -3.21 21.63
N GLN A 48 6.43 -2.59 20.80
CA GLN A 48 7.49 -1.68 21.26
C GLN A 48 7.04 -0.21 21.31
N LYS A 49 5.85 0.10 20.79
CA LYS A 49 5.31 1.47 20.70
C LYS A 49 4.58 1.90 21.97
N SER A 50 4.51 3.22 22.21
CA SER A 50 3.70 3.78 23.30
C SER A 50 2.21 3.55 23.04
N GLU A 51 1.38 3.54 24.08
CA GLU A 51 -0.08 3.41 23.90
C GLU A 51 -0.66 4.50 23.00
N GLU A 52 -0.11 5.71 23.03
CA GLU A 52 -0.58 6.80 22.17
C GLU A 52 -0.21 6.57 20.69
N ASP A 53 0.98 6.04 20.42
CA ASP A 53 1.40 5.71 19.05
C ASP A 53 0.58 4.54 18.48
N LYS A 54 0.24 3.56 19.33
CA LYS A 54 -0.66 2.44 18.94
C LYS A 54 -2.03 2.96 18.53
N LYS A 55 -2.57 3.93 19.28
CA LYS A 55 -3.84 4.59 18.93
C LYS A 55 -3.71 5.38 17.63
N ALA A 56 -2.60 6.08 17.43
CA ALA A 56 -2.35 6.81 16.19
C ALA A 56 -2.30 5.89 14.97
N GLU A 57 -1.65 4.73 15.11
CA GLU A 57 -1.57 3.73 14.05
C GLU A 57 -2.93 3.07 13.77
N ALA A 58 -3.66 2.69 14.82
CA ALA A 58 -5.01 2.15 14.67
C ALA A 58 -5.96 3.16 14.00
N TRP A 59 -5.89 4.44 14.38
CA TRP A 59 -6.65 5.51 13.76
C TRP A 59 -6.37 5.61 12.25
N ALA A 60 -5.10 5.72 11.88
CA ALA A 60 -4.71 5.88 10.49
C ALA A 60 -5.05 4.64 9.64
N LEU A 61 -4.87 3.44 10.20
CA LEU A 61 -5.24 2.19 9.54
C LEU A 61 -6.75 2.07 9.32
N SER A 62 -7.57 2.48 10.30
CA SER A 62 -9.03 2.53 10.14
C SER A 62 -9.45 3.49 9.03
N ASN A 63 -8.84 4.69 9.00
CA ASN A 63 -9.15 5.68 7.97
C ASN A 63 -8.78 5.18 6.56
N TRP A 64 -7.56 4.63 6.40
CA TRP A 64 -7.16 4.04 5.12
C TRP A 64 -8.12 2.92 4.69
N HIS A 65 -8.50 2.02 5.60
CA HIS A 65 -9.38 0.90 5.30
C HIS A 65 -10.77 1.37 4.87
N GLU A 66 -11.36 2.34 5.57
CA GLU A 66 -12.65 2.93 5.18
C GLU A 66 -12.58 3.61 3.81
N ASP A 67 -11.49 4.32 3.51
CA ASP A 67 -11.29 4.94 2.20
C ASP A 67 -11.07 3.90 1.10
N ALA A 68 -10.37 2.80 1.40
CA ALA A 68 -10.17 1.68 0.48
C ALA A 68 -11.50 0.98 0.17
N GLN A 69 -12.35 0.77 1.17
CA GLN A 69 -13.70 0.25 0.98
C GLN A 69 -14.54 1.15 0.10
N GLN A 70 -14.49 2.48 0.31
CA GLN A 70 -15.21 3.45 -0.53
C GLN A 70 -14.71 3.42 -1.99
N ARG A 71 -13.39 3.43 -2.22
CA ARG A 71 -12.81 3.31 -3.57
C ARG A 71 -13.25 2.03 -4.27
N THR A 72 -13.26 0.92 -3.53
CA THR A 72 -13.68 -0.39 -4.04
C THR A 72 -15.15 -0.42 -4.42
N GLN A 73 -16.02 0.09 -3.53
CA GLN A 73 -17.46 0.18 -3.80
C GLN A 73 -17.74 1.09 -4.99
N GLN A 74 -17.04 2.22 -5.10
CA GLN A 74 -17.18 3.12 -6.24
C GLN A 74 -16.80 2.42 -7.54
N PHE A 75 -15.67 1.71 -7.58
CA PHE A 75 -15.26 0.96 -8.77
C PHE A 75 -16.30 -0.08 -9.20
N TYR A 76 -16.81 -0.91 -8.29
CA TYR A 76 -17.78 -1.95 -8.64
C TYR A 76 -19.19 -1.43 -8.95
N SER A 77 -19.56 -0.25 -8.46
CA SER A 77 -20.88 0.34 -8.72
C SER A 77 -20.90 1.26 -9.95
N GLN A 78 -19.79 1.95 -10.24
CA GLN A 78 -19.73 3.01 -11.26
C GLN A 78 -18.68 2.73 -12.35
N GLY A 79 -17.87 1.68 -12.21
CA GLY A 79 -16.75 1.38 -13.10
C GLY A 79 -15.52 2.26 -12.86
N ALA A 80 -14.52 2.14 -13.75
CA ALA A 80 -13.29 2.92 -13.69
C ALA A 80 -13.56 4.41 -13.97
N GLN A 81 -13.21 5.27 -13.00
CA GLN A 81 -13.36 6.73 -13.10
C GLN A 81 -12.06 7.46 -13.52
N ALA A 82 -10.94 6.75 -13.54
CA ALA A 82 -9.61 7.28 -13.87
C ALA A 82 -8.81 6.24 -14.67
N SER A 83 -7.59 6.58 -15.09
CA SER A 83 -6.69 5.67 -15.82
C SER A 83 -6.30 4.43 -15.01
N TYR A 84 -6.24 4.59 -13.68
CA TYR A 84 -6.03 3.51 -12.73
C TYR A 84 -6.86 3.74 -11.47
N THR A 85 -7.08 2.69 -10.69
CA THR A 85 -7.67 2.75 -9.35
C THR A 85 -7.04 1.69 -8.45
N TRP A 86 -7.28 1.81 -7.16
CA TRP A 86 -6.84 0.85 -6.15
C TRP A 86 -8.09 0.25 -5.50
N VAL A 87 -8.18 -1.08 -5.50
CA VAL A 87 -9.31 -1.81 -4.92
C VAL A 87 -8.84 -2.72 -3.80
N LEU A 88 -9.61 -2.77 -2.71
CA LEU A 88 -9.36 -3.61 -1.55
C LEU A 88 -9.48 -5.08 -1.95
N ALA A 89 -8.50 -5.87 -1.54
CA ALA A 89 -8.44 -7.31 -1.67
C ALA A 89 -8.02 -7.92 -0.32
N GLU A 90 -8.40 -9.18 -0.13
CA GLU A 90 -8.08 -9.93 1.10
C GLU A 90 -7.60 -11.34 0.76
N GLY A 91 -6.53 -11.76 1.43
CA GLY A 91 -5.87 -13.03 1.19
C GLY A 91 -5.42 -13.15 -0.25
N LYS A 92 -5.70 -14.29 -0.88
CA LYS A 92 -5.28 -14.62 -2.25
C LYS A 92 -6.30 -14.22 -3.32
N ASN A 93 -7.29 -13.39 -2.97
CA ASN A 93 -8.39 -13.01 -3.87
C ASN A 93 -7.97 -11.84 -4.78
N ILE A 94 -7.28 -12.17 -5.87
CA ILE A 94 -6.87 -11.18 -6.88
C ILE A 94 -8.02 -10.95 -7.90
N PRO A 95 -8.52 -9.69 -8.05
CA PRO A 95 -9.51 -9.32 -9.08
C PRO A 95 -9.02 -9.63 -10.49
N ASN A 96 -9.95 -9.92 -11.40
CA ASN A 96 -9.60 -10.26 -12.79
C ASN A 96 -9.09 -9.05 -13.58
N GLU A 97 -9.47 -7.84 -13.14
CA GLU A 97 -9.11 -6.55 -13.72
C GLU A 97 -7.72 -6.06 -13.26
N ALA A 98 -7.02 -6.84 -12.42
CA ALA A 98 -5.74 -6.45 -11.86
C ALA A 98 -4.67 -6.35 -12.96
N LEU A 99 -3.91 -5.25 -12.96
CA LEU A 99 -2.80 -5.08 -13.88
C LEU A 99 -1.66 -6.02 -13.46
N GLU A 100 -1.33 -6.99 -14.31
CA GLU A 100 -0.13 -7.79 -14.12
C GLU A 100 1.10 -6.87 -14.17
N ALA A 101 1.82 -6.82 -13.05
CA ALA A 101 2.95 -5.92 -12.84
C ALA A 101 4.29 -6.66 -12.78
N GLY A 102 4.29 -7.96 -13.06
CA GLY A 102 5.46 -8.80 -13.02
C GLY A 102 5.13 -10.27 -12.94
N ARG A 103 6.17 -11.10 -12.86
CA ARG A 103 6.09 -12.55 -12.67
C ARG A 103 7.20 -12.99 -11.74
N ASP A 104 6.92 -13.92 -10.86
CA ASP A 104 7.93 -14.56 -10.02
C ASP A 104 8.87 -15.45 -10.86
N GLY A 105 9.96 -15.94 -10.27
CA GLY A 105 10.94 -16.78 -10.97
C GLY A 105 10.35 -18.09 -11.52
N ASP A 106 9.26 -18.58 -10.91
CA ASP A 106 8.51 -19.76 -11.37
C ASP A 106 7.45 -19.45 -12.45
N GLY A 107 7.33 -18.18 -12.86
CA GLY A 107 6.37 -17.70 -13.85
C GLY A 107 5.00 -17.30 -13.28
N SER A 108 4.76 -17.48 -11.97
CA SER A 108 3.52 -17.06 -11.30
C SER A 108 3.32 -15.55 -11.42
N ALA A 109 2.10 -15.11 -11.75
CA ALA A 109 1.80 -13.70 -11.93
C ALA A 109 1.92 -12.91 -10.61
N LEU A 110 2.48 -11.70 -10.71
CA LEU A 110 2.58 -10.73 -9.63
C LEU A 110 1.85 -9.45 -10.01
N TYR A 111 1.24 -8.82 -9.01
CA TYR A 111 0.43 -7.61 -9.15
C TYR A 111 0.97 -6.52 -8.22
N ALA A 112 0.83 -5.26 -8.59
CA ALA A 112 1.16 -4.16 -7.69
C ALA A 112 0.14 -4.11 -6.55
N ALA A 113 0.62 -4.21 -5.33
CA ALA A 113 -0.19 -4.13 -4.11
C ALA A 113 0.27 -2.96 -3.25
N ARG A 114 -0.62 -2.41 -2.44
CA ARG A 114 -0.24 -1.44 -1.40
C ARG A 114 -0.95 -1.72 -0.10
N ALA A 115 -0.27 -1.44 1.01
CA ALA A 115 -0.86 -1.50 2.34
C ALA A 115 -0.27 -0.42 3.23
N TYR A 116 -1.03 -0.07 4.27
CA TYR A 116 -0.56 0.87 5.28
C TYR A 116 0.51 0.20 6.17
N CYS A 117 1.66 0.84 6.31
CA CYS A 117 2.74 0.39 7.18
C CYS A 117 3.33 1.62 7.92
N GLU A 118 3.24 1.62 9.25
CA GLU A 118 3.92 2.57 10.15
C GLU A 118 3.89 4.05 9.70
N GLY A 119 2.71 4.61 9.47
CA GLY A 119 2.58 6.02 9.07
C GLY A 119 2.45 6.23 7.56
N GLY A 120 2.93 5.29 6.76
CA GLY A 120 2.95 5.39 5.30
C GLY A 120 2.01 4.40 4.60
N LEU A 121 1.85 4.61 3.30
CA LEU A 121 1.17 3.69 2.38
C LEU A 121 2.21 3.20 1.38
N HIS A 122 2.60 1.92 1.49
CA HIS A 122 3.75 1.38 0.78
C HIS A 122 3.33 0.37 -0.29
N ILE A 123 4.04 0.40 -1.43
CA ILE A 123 3.82 -0.50 -2.55
C ILE A 123 4.71 -1.75 -2.42
N GLY A 124 4.15 -2.90 -2.77
CA GLY A 124 4.84 -4.17 -2.90
C GLY A 124 4.14 -5.05 -3.95
N LYS A 125 4.18 -6.36 -3.72
CA LYS A 125 3.69 -7.38 -4.65
C LYS A 125 2.53 -8.17 -4.05
N ALA A 126 1.54 -8.51 -4.87
CA ALA A 126 0.51 -9.50 -4.56
C ALA A 126 0.56 -10.66 -5.55
N GLY A 127 0.12 -11.83 -5.12
CA GLY A 127 0.08 -13.03 -5.92
C GLY A 127 -0.69 -14.15 -5.23
N ARG A 128 -1.37 -14.98 -6.02
CA ARG A 128 -2.16 -16.10 -5.47
C ARG A 128 -1.28 -17.15 -4.79
N HIS A 129 0.00 -17.21 -5.14
CA HIS A 129 1.00 -18.12 -4.57
C HIS A 129 1.64 -17.58 -3.29
N LEU A 130 1.52 -16.30 -2.97
CA LEU A 130 2.13 -15.68 -1.78
C LEU A 130 1.38 -16.07 -0.49
N GLY A 131 2.08 -16.18 0.63
CA GLY A 131 1.55 -16.72 1.90
C GLY A 131 0.22 -16.09 2.32
N LYS A 132 0.24 -14.80 2.62
CA LYS A 132 -0.96 -14.00 2.95
C LYS A 132 -1.62 -13.30 1.76
N GLY A 133 -1.06 -13.48 0.56
CA GLY A 133 -1.54 -12.87 -0.67
C GLY A 133 -0.76 -11.63 -1.10
N ALA A 134 -0.20 -10.84 -0.18
CA ALA A 134 0.69 -9.72 -0.51
C ALA A 134 1.90 -9.59 0.42
N SER A 135 2.95 -8.99 -0.13
CA SER A 135 4.24 -8.71 0.50
C SER A 135 4.67 -7.28 0.21
N ILE A 136 4.94 -6.49 1.26
CA ILE A 136 5.30 -5.07 1.18
C ILE A 136 6.76 -4.87 1.61
N ALA A 137 7.54 -4.13 0.82
CA ALA A 137 8.89 -3.73 1.21
C ALA A 137 8.82 -2.53 2.14
N TYR A 138 9.27 -2.70 3.39
CA TYR A 138 9.27 -1.63 4.39
C TYR A 138 10.36 -1.80 5.44
N ALA A 139 11.12 -0.73 5.67
CA ALA A 139 12.13 -0.61 6.72
C ALA A 139 13.10 -1.80 6.79
N GLY A 140 13.64 -2.18 5.62
CA GLY A 140 14.60 -3.27 5.47
C GLY A 140 13.98 -4.67 5.41
N LYS A 141 12.64 -4.80 5.46
CA LYS A 141 11.97 -6.11 5.56
C LYS A 141 10.87 -6.30 4.54
N GLU A 142 10.60 -7.56 4.24
CA GLU A 142 9.38 -8.00 3.56
C GLU A 142 8.29 -8.26 4.61
N VAL A 143 7.20 -7.50 4.49
CA VAL A 143 6.05 -7.53 5.39
C VAL A 143 4.89 -8.20 4.68
N GLU A 144 4.55 -9.43 5.09
CA GLU A 144 3.37 -10.13 4.57
C GLU A 144 2.07 -9.56 5.17
N VAL A 145 1.14 -9.18 4.29
CA VAL A 145 -0.14 -8.58 4.65
C VAL A 145 -1.30 -9.35 4.01
N GLU A 146 -2.39 -9.50 4.75
CA GLU A 146 -3.59 -10.21 4.28
C GLU A 146 -4.63 -9.26 3.68
N LYS A 147 -4.73 -8.03 4.20
CA LYS A 147 -5.59 -6.97 3.64
C LYS A 147 -4.73 -5.88 3.01
N TYR A 148 -5.02 -5.58 1.75
CA TYR A 148 -4.23 -4.68 0.93
C TYR A 148 -5.11 -4.14 -0.21
N GLU A 149 -4.64 -3.13 -0.93
CA GLU A 149 -5.24 -2.73 -2.19
C GLU A 149 -4.41 -3.23 -3.38
N ILE A 150 -5.07 -3.60 -4.47
CA ILE A 150 -4.46 -4.01 -5.74
C ILE A 150 -4.69 -2.91 -6.78
N LEU A 151 -3.66 -2.63 -7.57
CA LEU A 151 -3.75 -1.71 -8.70
C LEU A 151 -4.56 -2.34 -9.83
N LEU A 152 -5.65 -1.68 -10.21
CA LEU A 152 -6.33 -1.91 -11.48
C LEU A 152 -5.99 -0.77 -12.42
N ALA A 153 -5.64 -1.08 -13.66
CA ALA A 153 -5.39 -0.07 -14.67
C ALA A 153 -5.73 -0.63 -16.05
N ASP A 154 -6.17 0.25 -16.94
CA ASP A 154 -6.31 -0.08 -18.35
C ASP A 154 -4.91 -0.14 -18.98
N PRO A 155 -4.47 -1.31 -19.52
CA PRO A 155 -3.15 -1.44 -20.13
C PRO A 155 -2.89 -0.47 -21.30
N SER A 156 -3.94 0.11 -21.90
CA SER A 156 -3.81 1.13 -22.95
C SER A 156 -3.52 2.53 -22.40
N LYS A 157 -3.71 2.76 -21.10
CA LYS A 157 -3.53 4.07 -20.44
C LYS A 157 -2.26 4.17 -19.59
N VAL A 158 -1.53 3.07 -19.45
CA VAL A 158 -0.29 3.02 -18.69
C VAL A 158 0.79 2.29 -19.46
N ARG A 159 2.05 2.57 -19.14
CA ARG A 159 3.20 1.81 -19.65
C ARG A 159 4.35 1.81 -18.66
N TRP A 160 5.25 0.84 -18.81
CA TRP A 160 6.48 0.78 -18.05
C TRP A 160 7.60 1.51 -18.78
N VAL A 161 8.29 2.41 -18.09
CA VAL A 161 9.43 3.18 -18.61
C VAL A 161 10.66 2.89 -17.77
N ASP A 162 11.84 2.88 -18.38
CA ASP A 162 13.10 2.73 -17.64
C ASP A 162 13.26 3.83 -16.58
N GLY A 163 13.77 3.46 -15.41
CA GLY A 163 13.98 4.39 -14.29
C GLY A 163 14.90 5.57 -14.61
N SER A 164 15.74 5.46 -15.64
CA SER A 164 16.56 6.57 -16.14
C SER A 164 15.83 7.52 -17.09
N GLU A 165 14.65 7.15 -17.60
CA GLU A 165 13.96 7.83 -18.71
C GLU A 165 12.64 8.52 -18.31
N PHE A 166 12.11 8.32 -17.09
CA PHE A 166 10.75 8.78 -16.72
C PHE A 166 10.61 10.31 -16.50
N GLN A 167 11.67 11.11 -16.64
CA GLN A 167 11.67 12.55 -16.26
C GLN A 167 10.61 13.40 -16.97
N SER A 168 10.09 12.94 -18.12
CA SER A 168 9.07 13.64 -18.92
C SER A 168 7.67 13.00 -18.86
N THR A 169 7.46 12.02 -17.99
CA THR A 169 6.20 11.25 -17.90
C THR A 169 5.62 11.31 -16.51
N GLU A 170 4.29 11.25 -16.39
CA GLU A 170 3.59 11.26 -15.09
C GLU A 170 3.63 9.86 -14.46
N PRO A 171 4.39 9.64 -13.36
CA PRO A 171 4.46 8.34 -12.71
C PRO A 171 3.17 8.04 -11.93
N VAL A 172 2.77 6.77 -11.93
CA VAL A 172 1.60 6.31 -11.17
C VAL A 172 1.92 6.33 -9.68
N GLU A 173 1.30 7.27 -8.96
CA GLU A 173 1.38 7.34 -7.50
C GLU A 173 0.69 6.12 -6.88
N GLY A 174 1.45 5.38 -6.07
CA GLY A 174 0.97 4.20 -5.36
C GLY A 174 0.80 4.43 -3.87
N GLY A 175 1.48 5.42 -3.29
CA GLY A 175 1.38 5.72 -1.87
C GLY A 175 2.32 6.82 -1.44
N LYS A 176 2.73 6.78 -0.17
CA LYS A 176 3.55 7.82 0.45
C LYS A 176 4.27 7.30 1.68
N GLU A 177 5.45 7.85 1.93
CA GLU A 177 6.16 7.72 3.19
C GLU A 177 5.39 8.41 4.33
N ALA A 178 5.78 8.14 5.58
CA ALA A 178 5.15 8.74 6.77
C ALA A 178 5.29 10.28 6.82
N ASP A 179 6.34 10.84 6.22
CA ASP A 179 6.55 12.30 6.09
C ASP A 179 5.72 12.92 4.94
N GLY A 180 4.92 12.12 4.24
CA GLY A 180 4.11 12.54 3.10
C GLY A 180 4.83 12.52 1.76
N THR A 181 6.11 12.13 1.71
CA THR A 181 6.84 12.00 0.44
C THR A 181 6.17 10.96 -0.45
N PRO A 182 5.79 11.28 -1.70
CA PRO A 182 5.08 10.34 -2.57
C PRO A 182 5.96 9.14 -2.94
N LEU A 183 5.29 8.01 -3.11
CA LEU A 183 5.85 6.75 -3.60
C LEU A 183 5.12 6.34 -4.88
N TYR A 184 5.90 5.92 -5.87
CA TYR A 184 5.41 5.54 -7.18
C TYR A 184 5.57 4.04 -7.42
N VAL A 185 4.70 3.49 -8.27
CA VAL A 185 4.72 2.08 -8.64
C VAL A 185 5.94 1.80 -9.51
N ALA A 186 6.78 0.89 -9.06
CA ALA A 186 7.95 0.43 -9.79
C ALA A 186 7.98 -1.09 -9.90
N GLN A 187 8.84 -1.61 -10.78
CA GLN A 187 9.18 -3.01 -10.86
C GLN A 187 10.68 -3.18 -11.11
N ALA A 188 11.27 -4.25 -10.59
CA ALA A 188 12.67 -4.59 -10.84
C ALA A 188 12.82 -6.09 -11.15
N PHE A 189 13.79 -6.42 -12.01
CA PHE A 189 14.13 -7.82 -12.29
C PHE A 189 15.11 -8.32 -11.22
N TYR A 190 14.75 -9.38 -10.50
CA TYR A 190 15.52 -9.94 -9.39
C TYR A 190 15.20 -11.43 -9.23
N HIS A 191 16.21 -12.27 -8.99
CA HIS A 191 16.07 -13.73 -8.89
C HIS A 191 15.13 -14.38 -9.92
N GLU A 192 15.42 -14.12 -11.22
CA GLU A 192 14.69 -14.68 -12.37
C GLU A 192 13.22 -14.20 -12.50
N GLY A 193 12.75 -13.33 -11.60
CA GLY A 193 11.43 -12.72 -11.64
C GLY A 193 11.47 -11.21 -11.87
N THR A 194 10.33 -10.65 -12.25
CA THR A 194 10.08 -9.20 -12.22
C THR A 194 9.14 -8.91 -11.06
N HIS A 195 9.63 -8.17 -10.06
CA HIS A 195 8.92 -7.92 -8.81
C HIS A 195 8.41 -6.48 -8.74
N PRO A 196 7.10 -6.28 -8.51
CA PRO A 196 6.54 -4.98 -8.18
C PRO A 196 7.05 -4.45 -6.84
N GLY A 197 7.18 -3.14 -6.73
CA GLY A 197 7.68 -2.45 -5.55
C GLY A 197 7.43 -0.95 -5.61
N LYS A 198 8.22 -0.21 -4.83
CA LYS A 198 8.10 1.25 -4.70
C LYS A 198 9.35 1.96 -5.20
N TRP A 199 9.18 3.19 -5.66
CA TRP A 199 10.27 4.08 -6.00
C TRP A 199 9.91 5.54 -5.65
N ASN A 200 10.91 6.34 -5.31
CA ASN A 200 10.84 7.80 -5.36
C ASN A 200 12.25 8.37 -5.59
N GLN A 201 12.34 9.69 -5.82
CA GLN A 201 13.61 10.36 -6.10
C GLN A 201 14.66 10.27 -4.98
N ARG A 202 14.25 10.00 -3.74
CA ARG A 202 15.13 9.93 -2.56
C ARG A 202 15.65 8.52 -2.26
N LEU A 203 15.04 7.47 -2.84
CA LEU A 203 15.34 6.07 -2.51
C LEU A 203 16.56 5.50 -3.25
N GLY A 204 17.14 6.21 -4.21
CA GLY A 204 18.33 5.78 -4.96
C GLY A 204 18.10 4.62 -5.95
N GLY A 205 16.93 3.98 -5.94
CA GLY A 205 16.54 2.85 -6.79
C GLY A 205 15.13 2.39 -6.48
N ALA A 206 14.66 1.33 -7.14
CA ALA A 206 13.39 0.68 -6.76
C ALA A 206 13.61 -0.25 -5.57
N HIS A 207 12.65 -0.28 -4.64
CA HIS A 207 12.66 -1.14 -3.47
C HIS A 207 11.56 -2.19 -3.62
N ILE A 208 11.96 -3.47 -3.59
CA ILE A 208 11.07 -4.63 -3.76
C ILE A 208 11.12 -5.54 -2.53
N ALA A 209 10.04 -6.26 -2.28
CA ALA A 209 9.98 -7.29 -1.24
C ALA A 209 10.45 -8.64 -1.80
N TRP A 210 11.49 -9.23 -1.21
CA TRP A 210 11.96 -10.56 -1.59
C TRP A 210 12.72 -11.27 -0.44
N GLY A 211 12.40 -12.55 -0.23
CA GLY A 211 13.16 -13.43 0.67
C GLY A 211 13.15 -13.00 2.14
N GLY A 212 12.13 -12.24 2.59
CA GLY A 212 12.09 -11.70 3.96
C GLY A 212 12.70 -10.30 4.11
N GLU A 213 13.28 -9.74 3.05
CA GLU A 213 14.02 -8.47 3.06
C GLU A 213 13.40 -7.45 2.09
N GLU A 214 13.68 -6.17 2.34
CA GLU A 214 13.52 -5.09 1.35
C GLU A 214 14.82 -4.98 0.56
N VAL A 215 14.73 -5.17 -0.75
CA VAL A 215 15.88 -5.17 -1.66
C VAL A 215 15.84 -3.93 -2.53
N GLN A 216 16.91 -3.12 -2.48
CA GLN A 216 17.11 -2.02 -3.42
C GLN A 216 17.69 -2.53 -4.74
N CYS A 217 17.12 -2.08 -5.85
CA CYS A 217 17.50 -2.42 -7.21
C CYS A 217 17.77 -1.16 -8.03
N ASP A 218 18.96 -1.08 -8.63
CA ASP A 218 19.39 0.07 -9.44
C ASP A 218 18.81 0.03 -10.87
N ARG A 219 18.49 -1.17 -11.37
CA ARG A 219 17.82 -1.37 -12.65
C ARG A 219 16.34 -1.65 -12.40
N TYR A 220 15.50 -0.71 -12.78
CA TYR A 220 14.08 -0.75 -12.52
C TYR A 220 13.30 -0.02 -13.61
N ARG A 221 11.99 -0.29 -13.64
CA ARG A 221 11.03 0.44 -14.47
C ARG A 221 9.97 1.08 -13.58
N VAL A 222 9.52 2.25 -13.96
CA VAL A 222 8.44 2.99 -13.28
C VAL A 222 7.18 2.87 -14.15
N LEU A 223 6.03 2.65 -13.52
CA LEU A 223 4.75 2.68 -14.21
C LEU A 223 4.33 4.14 -14.40
N VAL A 224 4.02 4.53 -15.63
CA VAL A 224 3.65 5.90 -15.97
C VAL A 224 2.35 5.92 -16.76
N LEU A 225 1.66 7.07 -16.74
CA LEU A 225 0.50 7.32 -17.59
C LEU A 225 0.93 7.56 -19.05
N ASN A 226 0.06 7.17 -19.99
CA ASN A 226 0.23 7.44 -21.42
C ASN A 226 -0.28 8.82 -21.82
#